data_AF-R1EEB6-F1
#
_entry.id   AF-R1EEB6-F1
#
_cell.length_a   1.000
_cell.length_b   1.000
_cell.length_c   1.000
_cell.angle_alpha   90.00
_cell.angle_beta   90.00
_cell.angle_gamma   90.00
#
_symmetry.space_group_name_H-M   'P 1'
#
loop_
_entity.id
_entity.type
_entity.pdbx_description
1 polymer ?
#
loop_
_entity_poly.entity_id
_entity_poly.type
_entity_poly.pdbx_seq_one_letter_code
_entity_poly.pdbx_strand_id
1 'polypeptide(L)'
;MADSTNTRPSPLISHIHDPFTCLDADTWLHDRPECDVYTLLIDAFRLRMADEHNFKHRSHDGSIYAGDPDSLTAFKQFLHQVKQISGLLPPWWSEEKRGECIVLGMNGEGESWRLLAKRTDEKDIAERYEDKRMPLQMRVFAKHVCGPGAANIEETADAWQVLMRTIEGEELQARSKEVVLDDCTV
;
A
#
# COMPACT_ATOMS: atom_id res chain seq x y z
N MET A 1 -30.82 -16.78 18.00
CA MET A 1 -29.56 -16.15 18.44
C MET A 1 -28.87 -15.69 17.17
N ALA A 2 -28.81 -14.39 16.93
CA ALA A 2 -28.18 -13.85 15.73
C ALA A 2 -26.66 -13.83 15.97
N ASP A 3 -25.94 -14.58 15.14
CA ASP A 3 -24.48 -14.55 15.07
C ASP A 3 -24.09 -13.26 14.34
N SER A 4 -23.83 -12.21 15.10
CA SER A 4 -23.29 -10.96 14.58
C SER A 4 -21.80 -11.18 14.34
N THR A 5 -21.45 -11.69 13.16
CA THR A 5 -20.08 -11.60 12.66
C THR A 5 -19.75 -10.12 12.55
N ASN A 6 -18.99 -9.63 13.53
CA ASN A 6 -18.42 -8.28 13.55
C ASN A 6 -17.31 -8.22 12.50
N THR A 7 -17.70 -8.28 11.22
CA THR A 7 -16.80 -8.11 10.10
C THR A 7 -16.44 -6.64 10.07
N ARG A 8 -15.18 -6.33 10.40
CA ARG A 8 -14.65 -4.98 10.20
C ARG A 8 -14.87 -4.62 8.73
N PRO A 9 -15.42 -3.44 8.40
CA PRO A 9 -15.58 -3.06 7.01
C PRO A 9 -14.20 -3.02 6.33
N SER A 10 -14.10 -3.72 5.20
CA SER A 10 -12.90 -3.72 4.35
C SER A 10 -12.43 -2.28 4.11
N PRO A 11 -11.11 -2.01 4.15
CA PRO A 11 -10.60 -0.67 3.83
C PRO A 11 -10.86 -0.25 2.39
N LEU A 12 -11.08 -1.24 1.51
CA LEU A 12 -11.26 -1.08 0.08
C LEU A 12 -12.65 -1.55 -0.33
N ILE A 13 -13.30 -0.75 -1.18
CA ILE A 13 -14.59 -1.08 -1.79
C ILE A 13 -14.38 -2.04 -2.99
N SER A 14 -13.32 -1.82 -3.76
CA SER A 14 -12.96 -2.61 -4.94
C SER A 14 -11.65 -3.38 -4.73
N HIS A 15 -11.69 -4.67 -5.07
CA HIS A 15 -10.52 -5.55 -5.10
C HIS A 15 -10.16 -5.85 -6.55
N ILE A 16 -8.87 -5.74 -6.89
CA ILE A 16 -8.35 -6.08 -8.21
C ILE A 16 -7.80 -7.49 -8.22
N HIS A 17 -7.85 -8.15 -9.38
CA HIS A 17 -7.17 -9.42 -9.61
C HIS A 17 -5.70 -9.19 -9.95
N ASP A 18 -4.84 -10.15 -9.59
CA ASP A 18 -3.41 -10.17 -9.91
C ASP A 18 -2.67 -8.84 -9.64
N PRO A 19 -2.65 -8.37 -8.38
CA PRO A 19 -2.19 -7.01 -8.05
C PRO A 19 -0.73 -6.75 -8.43
N PHE A 20 0.13 -7.78 -8.45
CA PHE A 20 1.53 -7.64 -8.88
C PHE A 20 1.68 -7.45 -10.38
N THR A 21 0.83 -8.09 -11.18
CA THR A 21 0.74 -7.82 -12.62
C THR A 21 0.28 -6.39 -12.87
N CYS A 22 -0.68 -5.90 -12.09
CA CYS A 22 -1.11 -4.49 -12.18
C CYS A 22 -0.02 -3.52 -11.70
N LEU A 23 0.84 -3.90 -10.76
CA LEU A 23 1.99 -3.09 -10.35
C LEU A 23 3.04 -3.01 -11.46
N ASP A 24 3.32 -4.11 -12.15
CA ASP A 24 4.24 -4.14 -13.28
C ASP A 24 3.70 -3.37 -14.50
N ALA A 25 2.38 -3.32 -14.66
CA ALA A 25 1.71 -2.62 -15.74
C ALA A 25 1.35 -1.15 -15.42
N ASP A 26 1.77 -0.63 -14.25
CA ASP A 26 1.42 0.71 -13.75
C ASP A 26 -0.10 0.96 -13.61
N THR A 27 -0.89 -0.09 -13.47
CA THR A 27 -2.36 -0.05 -13.36
C THR A 27 -2.90 -0.43 -11.98
N TRP A 28 -2.05 -0.61 -10.96
CA TRP A 28 -2.46 -1.03 -9.61
C TRP A 28 -3.52 -0.13 -8.93
N LEU A 29 -3.54 1.16 -9.27
CA LEU A 29 -4.54 2.12 -8.78
C LEU A 29 -5.79 2.23 -9.68
N HIS A 30 -5.77 1.61 -10.87
CA HIS A 30 -6.86 1.72 -11.84
C HIS A 30 -8.04 0.84 -11.44
N ASP A 31 -9.19 1.09 -12.05
CA ASP A 31 -10.45 0.36 -11.81
C ASP A 31 -10.90 0.32 -10.34
N ARG A 32 -10.49 1.36 -9.58
CA ARG A 32 -10.85 1.59 -8.19
C ARG A 32 -11.61 2.90 -8.03
N PRO A 33 -12.56 2.98 -7.07
CA PRO A 33 -13.19 4.24 -6.71
C PRO A 33 -12.19 5.20 -6.06
N GLU A 34 -12.51 6.50 -6.09
CA GLU A 34 -11.61 7.56 -5.62
C GLU A 34 -11.16 7.34 -4.17
N CYS A 35 -12.08 6.95 -3.28
CA CYS A 35 -11.79 6.69 -1.88
C CYS A 35 -10.71 5.60 -1.69
N ASP A 36 -10.77 4.52 -2.47
CA ASP A 36 -9.79 3.44 -2.40
C ASP A 36 -8.42 3.93 -2.87
N VAL A 37 -8.37 4.67 -3.96
CA VAL A 37 -7.11 5.22 -4.48
C VAL A 37 -6.48 6.19 -3.49
N TYR A 38 -7.27 7.06 -2.87
CA TYR A 38 -6.75 7.97 -1.82
C TYR A 38 -6.20 7.18 -0.64
N THR A 39 -6.90 6.13 -0.22
CA THR A 39 -6.50 5.27 0.89
C THR A 39 -5.17 4.59 0.60
N LEU A 40 -5.05 3.98 -0.58
CA LEU A 40 -3.84 3.28 -1.01
C LEU A 40 -2.64 4.24 -1.13
N LEU A 41 -2.83 5.44 -1.67
CA LEU A 41 -1.77 6.45 -1.76
C LEU A 41 -1.27 6.89 -0.37
N ILE A 42 -2.20 7.14 0.55
CA ILE A 42 -1.88 7.53 1.93
C ILE A 42 -1.14 6.40 2.66
N ASP A 43 -1.68 5.18 2.62
CA ASP A 43 -1.11 4.06 3.36
C ASP A 43 0.23 3.59 2.77
N ALA A 44 0.39 3.61 1.44
CA ALA A 44 1.67 3.32 0.80
C ALA A 44 2.75 4.34 1.20
N PHE A 45 2.40 5.63 1.27
CA PHE A 45 3.29 6.67 1.78
C PHE A 45 3.65 6.44 3.25
N ARG A 46 2.65 6.19 4.11
CA ARG A 46 2.86 5.99 5.55
C ARG A 46 3.76 4.78 5.82
N LEU A 47 3.51 3.65 5.14
CA LEU A 47 4.33 2.44 5.26
C LEU A 47 5.77 2.70 4.81
N ARG A 48 5.94 3.41 3.69
CA ARG A 48 7.28 3.77 3.20
C ARG A 48 8.05 4.62 4.22
N MET A 49 7.41 5.62 4.84
CA MET A 49 8.06 6.44 5.87
C MET A 49 8.45 5.63 7.10
N ALA A 50 7.61 4.69 7.51
CA ALA A 50 7.93 3.75 8.58
C ALA A 50 9.13 2.86 8.21
N ASP A 51 9.15 2.29 7.01
CA ASP A 51 10.24 1.43 6.54
C ASP A 51 11.57 2.22 6.46
N GLU A 52 11.56 3.44 5.95
CA GLU A 52 12.78 4.27 5.86
C GLU A 52 13.33 4.67 7.23
N HIS A 53 12.46 4.98 8.18
CA HIS A 53 12.87 5.27 9.55
C HIS A 53 13.41 4.02 10.26
N ASN A 54 12.71 2.89 10.15
CA ASN A 54 13.01 1.68 10.93
C ASN A 54 14.21 0.90 10.37
N PHE A 55 14.33 0.79 9.04
CA PHE A 55 15.36 -0.05 8.41
C PHE A 55 16.57 0.74 7.91
N LYS A 56 16.40 2.04 7.60
CA LYS A 56 17.49 2.87 7.05
C LYS A 56 17.95 3.97 7.98
N HIS A 57 17.30 4.11 9.15
CA HIS A 57 17.54 5.21 10.08
C HIS A 57 17.46 6.59 9.38
N ARG A 58 16.59 6.71 8.37
CA ARG A 58 16.35 7.96 7.64
C ARG A 58 15.05 8.58 8.09
N SER A 59 15.11 9.85 8.45
CA SER A 59 13.93 10.68 8.67
C SER A 59 13.80 11.67 7.51
N HIS A 60 12.62 11.75 6.93
CA HIS A 60 12.34 12.70 5.85
C HIS A 60 11.80 14.00 6.42
N ASP A 61 12.37 15.13 6.00
CA ASP A 61 11.92 16.46 6.40
C ASP A 61 10.44 16.66 6.06
N GLY A 62 9.68 17.27 6.97
CA GLY A 62 8.25 17.44 6.79
C GLY A 62 7.43 16.17 7.05
N SER A 63 7.96 15.26 7.89
CA SER A 63 7.31 14.04 8.34
C SER A 63 7.37 13.89 9.86
N ILE A 64 6.43 13.12 10.42
CA ILE A 64 6.42 12.79 11.86
C ILE A 64 7.68 12.04 12.34
N TYR A 65 8.48 11.52 11.42
CA TYR A 65 9.74 10.85 11.73
C TYR A 65 10.92 11.83 11.85
N ALA A 66 10.80 13.05 11.31
CA ALA A 66 11.73 14.16 11.49
C ALA A 66 11.36 15.08 12.67
N GLY A 67 10.24 14.80 13.35
CA GLY A 67 9.75 15.58 14.50
C GLY A 67 8.68 16.61 14.15
N ASP A 68 8.21 16.66 12.90
CA ASP A 68 7.05 17.47 12.51
C ASP A 68 5.74 16.95 13.14
N PRO A 69 4.72 17.81 13.33
CA PRO A 69 3.44 17.39 13.91
C PRO A 69 2.64 16.44 13.00
N ASP A 70 2.86 16.52 11.70
CA ASP A 70 2.23 15.69 10.68
C ASP A 70 3.18 15.47 9.49
N SER A 71 2.77 14.61 8.56
CA SER A 71 3.54 14.29 7.35
C SER A 71 3.03 14.97 6.08
N LEU A 72 2.30 16.08 6.19
CA LEU A 72 1.68 16.77 5.05
C LEU A 72 2.70 17.21 4.00
N THR A 73 3.82 17.78 4.44
CA THR A 73 4.85 18.32 3.54
C THR A 73 5.49 17.19 2.75
N ALA A 74 5.92 16.12 3.41
CA ALA A 74 6.46 14.93 2.75
C ALA A 74 5.41 14.26 1.85
N PHE A 75 4.14 14.18 2.27
CA PHE A 75 3.08 13.59 1.46
C PHE A 75 2.78 14.39 0.17
N LYS A 76 2.82 15.73 0.23
CA LYS A 76 2.67 16.58 -0.96
C LYS A 76 3.77 16.35 -1.99
N GLN A 77 5.00 16.08 -1.54
CA GLN A 77 6.13 15.74 -2.40
C GLN A 77 5.95 14.35 -3.01
N PHE A 78 5.51 13.38 -2.20
CA PHE A 78 5.19 12.04 -2.69
C PHE A 78 4.13 12.07 -3.81
N LEU A 79 3.00 12.77 -3.61
CA LEU A 79 1.98 12.92 -4.66
C LEU A 79 2.48 13.64 -5.91
N HIS A 80 3.44 14.56 -5.76
CA HIS A 80 4.09 15.20 -6.91
C HIS A 80 4.90 14.19 -7.72
N GLN A 81 5.63 13.28 -7.05
CA GLN A 81 6.39 12.20 -7.70
C GLN A 81 5.46 11.20 -8.39
N VAL A 82 4.37 10.78 -7.73
CA VAL A 82 3.36 9.88 -8.33
C VAL A 82 2.83 10.47 -9.65
N LYS A 83 2.54 11.78 -9.67
CA LYS A 83 2.05 12.49 -10.86
C LYS A 83 3.06 12.57 -12.01
N GLN A 84 4.37 12.44 -11.74
CA GLN A 84 5.38 12.46 -12.81
C GLN A 84 5.43 11.15 -13.60
N ILE A 85 4.84 10.07 -13.09
CA ILE A 85 4.87 8.76 -13.72
C ILE A 85 3.65 8.60 -14.61
N SER A 86 3.90 8.49 -15.92
CA SER A 86 2.83 8.34 -16.91
C SER A 86 2.12 7.00 -16.73
N GLY A 87 0.79 7.02 -16.76
CA GLY A 87 -0.03 5.81 -16.64
C GLY A 87 -0.28 5.33 -15.22
N LEU A 88 0.47 5.79 -14.21
CA LEU A 88 0.36 5.26 -12.84
C LEU A 88 -0.95 5.64 -12.13
N LEU A 89 -1.49 6.81 -12.43
CA LEU A 89 -2.72 7.33 -11.84
C LEU A 89 -3.93 7.05 -12.74
N PRO A 90 -5.12 6.80 -12.16
CA PRO A 90 -6.34 6.61 -12.94
C PRO A 90 -6.65 7.82 -13.84
N PRO A 91 -7.36 7.63 -14.97
CA PRO A 91 -7.66 8.71 -15.92
C PRO A 91 -8.47 9.88 -15.32
N TRP A 92 -9.22 9.63 -14.26
CA TRP A 92 -10.01 10.65 -13.56
C TRP A 92 -9.17 11.50 -12.59
N TRP A 93 -7.90 11.15 -12.33
CA TRP A 93 -7.07 11.88 -11.40
C TRP A 93 -6.78 13.31 -11.87
N SER A 94 -7.02 14.28 -10.99
CA SER A 94 -6.82 15.70 -11.25
C SER A 94 -6.15 16.43 -10.07
N GLU A 95 -5.84 17.71 -10.24
CA GLU A 95 -5.31 18.52 -9.13
C GLU A 95 -6.35 18.73 -8.02
N GLU A 96 -7.64 18.74 -8.36
CA GLU A 96 -8.74 18.74 -7.39
C GLU A 96 -8.73 17.46 -6.56
N LYS A 97 -8.60 16.30 -7.23
CA LYS A 97 -8.53 14.98 -6.57
C LYS A 97 -7.29 14.83 -5.68
N ARG A 98 -6.17 15.44 -6.08
CA ARG A 98 -4.99 15.58 -5.20
C ARG A 98 -5.33 16.37 -3.93
N GLY A 99 -6.08 17.45 -4.04
CA GLY A 99 -6.55 18.25 -2.89
C GLY A 99 -7.44 17.44 -1.95
N GLU A 100 -8.43 16.73 -2.51
CA GLU A 100 -9.30 15.84 -1.74
C GLU A 100 -8.52 14.74 -1.00
N CYS A 101 -7.55 14.10 -1.66
CA CYS A 101 -6.68 13.10 -1.06
C CYS A 101 -5.88 13.66 0.13
N ILE A 102 -5.36 14.89 0.00
CA ILE A 102 -4.66 15.58 1.10
C ILE A 102 -5.61 15.87 2.27
N VAL A 103 -6.81 16.37 1.98
CA VAL A 103 -7.83 16.67 3.01
C VAL A 103 -8.19 15.39 3.77
N LEU A 104 -8.38 14.27 3.06
CA LEU A 104 -8.65 12.98 3.67
C LEU A 104 -7.53 12.54 4.62
N GLY A 105 -6.27 12.68 4.21
CA GLY A 105 -5.10 12.33 5.03
C GLY A 105 -4.88 13.24 6.24
N MET A 106 -5.41 14.47 6.23
CA MET A 106 -5.29 15.41 7.35
C MET A 106 -6.45 15.30 8.35
N ASN A 107 -7.67 15.09 7.85
CA ASN A 107 -8.87 15.15 8.68
C ASN A 107 -9.32 13.77 9.17
N GLY A 108 -8.90 12.69 8.49
CA GLY A 108 -9.27 11.32 8.86
C GLY A 108 -10.78 11.13 8.95
N GLU A 109 -11.54 11.73 8.02
CA GLU A 109 -13.01 11.74 8.06
C GLU A 109 -13.57 10.33 8.27
N GLY A 110 -14.27 10.14 9.40
CA GLY A 110 -14.87 8.86 9.78
C GLY A 110 -13.93 7.82 10.41
N GLU A 111 -12.61 7.88 10.15
CA GLU A 111 -11.64 6.91 10.67
C GLU A 111 -10.23 7.52 10.81
N SER A 112 -9.70 7.58 12.05
CA SER A 112 -8.36 8.13 12.35
C SER A 112 -7.19 7.31 11.79
N TRP A 113 -7.48 6.19 11.12
CA TRP A 113 -6.49 5.30 10.53
C TRP A 113 -5.58 6.02 9.53
N ARG A 114 -6.15 6.81 8.63
CA ARG A 114 -5.47 7.42 7.47
C ARG A 114 -4.74 8.73 7.81
N LEU A 115 -4.66 9.10 9.08
CA LEU A 115 -4.05 10.37 9.48
C LEU A 115 -2.55 10.38 9.20
N LEU A 116 -2.08 11.42 8.50
CA LEU A 116 -0.65 11.65 8.23
C LEU A 116 0.16 11.97 9.49
N ALA A 117 -0.52 12.30 10.59
CA ALA A 117 0.06 12.46 11.92
C ALA A 117 0.25 11.12 12.67
N LYS A 118 -0.20 9.99 12.11
CA LYS A 118 -0.19 8.68 12.76
C LYS A 118 0.81 7.73 12.11
N ARG A 119 1.68 7.15 12.94
CA ARG A 119 2.58 6.06 12.53
C ARG A 119 1.80 4.83 12.08
N THR A 120 2.42 4.03 11.24
CA THR A 120 1.96 2.71 10.81
C THR A 120 3.15 1.78 10.75
N ASP A 121 2.91 0.47 10.71
CA ASP A 121 3.92 -0.52 10.34
C ASP A 121 3.33 -1.61 9.41
N GLU A 122 4.16 -2.60 9.06
CA GLU A 122 3.78 -3.72 8.21
C GLU A 122 2.60 -4.52 8.79
N LYS A 123 2.61 -4.76 10.10
CA LYS A 123 1.59 -5.57 10.77
C LYS A 123 0.26 -4.81 10.79
N ASP A 124 0.30 -3.52 11.08
CA ASP A 124 -0.86 -2.63 11.02
C ASP A 124 -1.52 -2.71 9.63
N ILE A 125 -0.73 -2.58 8.54
CA ILE A 125 -1.25 -2.67 7.16
C ILE A 125 -1.82 -4.07 6.89
N ALA A 126 -1.08 -5.14 7.19
CA ALA A 126 -1.54 -6.51 6.92
C ALA A 126 -2.86 -6.83 7.65
N GLU A 127 -3.01 -6.35 8.89
CA GLU A 127 -4.24 -6.52 9.67
C GLU A 127 -5.38 -5.65 9.14
N ARG A 128 -5.12 -4.40 8.72
CA ARG A 128 -6.16 -3.49 8.22
C ARG A 128 -6.82 -3.99 6.93
N TYR A 129 -6.01 -4.56 6.04
CA TYR A 129 -6.45 -5.02 4.72
C TYR A 129 -6.80 -6.51 4.68
N GLU A 130 -6.57 -7.23 5.78
CA GLU A 130 -6.74 -8.68 5.87
C GLU A 130 -5.98 -9.44 4.77
N ASP A 131 -4.88 -8.85 4.29
CA ASP A 131 -4.02 -9.37 3.22
C ASP A 131 -2.55 -9.17 3.59
N LYS A 132 -1.86 -10.28 3.86
CA LYS A 132 -0.43 -10.31 4.19
C LYS A 132 0.45 -9.81 3.04
N ARG A 133 -0.06 -9.79 1.81
CA ARG A 133 0.64 -9.31 0.62
C ARG A 133 0.45 -7.80 0.42
N MET A 134 -0.50 -7.16 1.09
CA MET A 134 -0.75 -5.72 0.92
C MET A 134 0.46 -4.83 1.26
N PRO A 135 1.20 -5.07 2.38
CA PRO A 135 2.42 -4.31 2.64
C PRO A 135 3.44 -4.45 1.49
N LEU A 136 3.54 -5.63 0.90
CA LEU A 136 4.43 -5.87 -0.24
C LEU A 136 3.98 -5.10 -1.48
N GLN A 137 2.69 -5.11 -1.81
CA GLN A 137 2.13 -4.33 -2.92
C GLN A 137 2.48 -2.84 -2.78
N MET A 138 2.25 -2.28 -1.58
CA MET A 138 2.55 -0.88 -1.27
C MET A 138 4.04 -0.55 -1.37
N ARG A 139 4.93 -1.46 -0.95
CA ARG A 139 6.39 -1.29 -1.07
C ARG A 139 6.86 -1.29 -2.52
N VAL A 140 6.32 -2.18 -3.35
CA VAL A 140 6.60 -2.21 -4.80
C VAL A 140 6.14 -0.90 -5.45
N PHE A 141 4.92 -0.47 -5.15
CA PHE A 141 4.39 0.81 -5.61
C PHE A 141 5.28 2.00 -5.20
N ALA A 142 5.60 2.12 -3.91
CA ALA A 142 6.41 3.24 -3.39
C ALA A 142 7.85 3.25 -3.94
N LYS A 143 8.43 2.07 -4.21
CA LYS A 143 9.72 1.93 -4.89
C LYS A 143 9.65 2.46 -6.31
N HIS A 144 8.60 2.12 -7.05
CA HIS A 144 8.38 2.63 -8.40
C HIS A 144 8.28 4.16 -8.41
N VAL A 145 7.53 4.74 -7.45
CA VAL A 145 7.30 6.20 -7.36
C VAL A 145 8.58 7.02 -7.12
N CYS A 146 9.50 6.55 -6.27
CA CYS A 146 10.63 7.40 -5.83
C CYS A 146 12.01 6.94 -6.32
N GLY A 147 12.07 5.88 -7.12
CA GLY A 147 13.28 5.40 -7.78
C GLY A 147 14.41 4.91 -6.85
N PRO A 148 15.58 4.58 -7.43
CA PRO A 148 16.72 3.97 -6.72
C PRO A 148 17.42 4.82 -5.66
N GLY A 149 17.13 6.13 -5.57
CA GLY A 149 17.71 7.00 -4.54
C GLY A 149 17.04 6.86 -3.17
N ALA A 150 15.84 6.29 -3.11
CA ALA A 150 15.04 6.15 -1.90
C ALA A 150 15.33 4.88 -1.08
N ALA A 151 16.01 3.91 -1.68
CA ALA A 151 16.49 2.71 -1.00
C ALA A 151 17.74 2.28 -1.76
N ASN A 152 18.82 1.89 -1.08
CA ASN A 152 19.79 1.05 -1.78
C ASN A 152 19.05 -0.25 -2.13
N ILE A 153 18.58 -0.34 -3.38
CA ILE A 153 17.70 -1.40 -3.85
C ILE A 153 18.49 -2.66 -4.21
N GLU A 154 19.82 -2.69 -4.15
CA GLU A 154 20.55 -3.92 -4.48
C GLU A 154 20.24 -5.05 -3.50
N GLU A 155 20.37 -4.82 -2.19
CA GLU A 155 20.05 -5.87 -1.19
C GLU A 155 18.55 -6.20 -1.15
N THR A 156 17.70 -5.22 -1.41
CA THR A 156 16.27 -5.47 -1.38
C THR A 156 15.74 -6.06 -2.67
N ALA A 157 16.27 -5.76 -3.86
CA ALA A 157 15.82 -6.40 -5.11
C ALA A 157 16.05 -7.92 -5.09
N ASP A 158 17.17 -8.38 -4.53
CA ASP A 158 17.43 -9.80 -4.33
C ASP A 158 16.52 -10.37 -3.23
N ALA A 159 16.36 -9.68 -2.10
CA ALA A 159 15.41 -10.07 -1.07
C ALA A 159 13.95 -10.04 -1.56
N TRP A 160 13.60 -9.18 -2.52
CA TRP A 160 12.30 -9.05 -3.15
C TRP A 160 12.09 -10.16 -4.17
N GLN A 161 13.08 -10.51 -4.99
CA GLN A 161 12.99 -11.69 -5.87
C GLN A 161 12.92 -13.00 -5.06
N VAL A 162 13.57 -13.05 -3.90
CA VAL A 162 13.48 -14.18 -2.97
C VAL A 162 12.13 -14.18 -2.25
N LEU A 163 11.63 -13.03 -1.80
CA LEU A 163 10.30 -12.92 -1.18
C LEU A 163 9.19 -13.22 -2.19
N MET A 164 9.29 -12.73 -3.43
CA MET A 164 8.36 -13.04 -4.52
C MET A 164 8.40 -14.53 -4.87
N ARG A 165 9.59 -15.14 -5.03
CA ARG A 165 9.69 -16.61 -5.20
C ARG A 165 9.15 -17.41 -4.01
N THR A 166 9.25 -16.87 -2.80
CA THR A 166 8.73 -17.52 -1.60
C THR A 166 7.20 -17.43 -1.58
N ILE A 167 6.62 -16.27 -1.90
CA ILE A 167 5.17 -16.05 -1.95
C ILE A 167 4.55 -16.82 -3.13
N GLU A 168 5.14 -16.79 -4.32
CA GLU A 168 4.72 -17.61 -5.47
C GLU A 168 4.85 -19.12 -5.17
N GLY A 169 5.90 -19.52 -4.45
CA GLY A 169 6.08 -20.88 -3.96
C GLY A 169 5.01 -21.30 -2.95
N GLU A 170 4.66 -20.42 -2.01
CA GLU A 170 3.56 -20.63 -1.07
C GLU A 170 2.20 -20.68 -1.77
N GLU A 171 1.97 -19.86 -2.80
CA GLU A 171 0.77 -19.85 -3.63
C GLU A 171 0.60 -21.14 -4.44
N LEU A 172 1.68 -21.62 -5.08
CA LEU A 172 1.67 -22.92 -5.78
C LEU A 172 1.40 -24.08 -4.81
N GLN A 173 1.95 -24.01 -3.60
CA GLN A 173 1.74 -25.02 -2.56
C GLN A 173 0.31 -24.97 -1.97
N ALA A 174 -0.26 -23.77 -1.77
CA ALA A 174 -1.63 -23.59 -1.28
C ALA A 174 -2.65 -24.07 -2.32
N ARG A 175 -2.46 -23.68 -3.59
CA ARG A 175 -3.30 -24.08 -4.71
C ARG A 175 -3.21 -25.59 -5.00
N SER A 176 -2.04 -26.20 -4.77
CA SER A 176 -1.89 -27.66 -4.82
C SER A 176 -2.60 -28.38 -3.68
N LYS A 177 -2.67 -27.79 -2.48
CA LYS A 177 -3.41 -28.38 -1.34
C LYS A 177 -4.92 -28.26 -1.49
N GLU A 178 -5.40 -27.19 -2.09
CA GLU A 178 -6.83 -26.97 -2.38
C GLU A 178 -7.34 -27.98 -3.41
N VAL A 179 -6.56 -28.24 -4.47
CA VAL A 179 -6.87 -29.29 -5.46
C VAL A 179 -6.85 -30.70 -4.85
N VAL A 180 -5.99 -30.96 -3.85
CA VAL A 180 -5.93 -32.27 -3.17
C VAL A 180 -7.08 -32.48 -2.18
N LEU A 181 -7.71 -31.42 -1.66
CA LEU A 181 -8.87 -31.56 -0.75
C LEU A 181 -10.18 -31.83 -1.48
N ASP A 182 -10.34 -31.42 -2.73
CA ASP A 182 -11.55 -31.70 -3.53
C ASP A 182 -11.62 -33.15 -4.06
N ASP A 183 -10.49 -33.87 -4.09
CA ASP A 183 -10.42 -35.26 -4.57
C ASP A 183 -10.64 -36.32 -3.46
N CYS A 184 -10.94 -35.91 -2.22
CA CYS A 184 -11.19 -36.83 -1.10
C CYS A 184 -12.65 -36.92 -0.64
N THR A 185 -13.61 -36.39 -1.40
CA THR A 185 -15.04 -36.71 -1.23
C THR A 185 -15.50 -37.79 -2.21
N VAL A 186 -15.21 -39.06 -1.87
CA VAL A 186 -15.95 -40.23 -2.36
C VAL A 186 -16.21 -41.18 -1.19
#